data_AF-A0AAV5ZZK4-F1
#
_entry.id   AF-A0AAV5ZZK4-F1
#
_cell.length_a   1.000
_cell.length_b   1.000
_cell.length_c   1.000
_cell.angle_alpha   90.00
_cell.angle_beta   90.00
_cell.angle_gamma   90.00
#
_symmetry.space_group_name_H-M   'P 1'
#
loop_
_entity.id
_entity.type
_entity.pdbx_description
1 polymer ?
#
loop_
_entity_poly.entity_id
_entity_poly.type
_entity_poly.pdbx_seq_one_letter_code
_entity_poly.pdbx_strand_id
1 'polypeptide(L)'
;MTKVGRFVTDPRAGAYCQITLDSGEKIVVNHERGGFKGGALTIEAPKFMGLSSDRVFTCDLDSPAGQAALARLTRGAQPGTLGATPLMAFVEHVKECRSLAEVKSRCAALMPSP
;
A
#
# COMPACT_ATOMS: atom_id res chain seq x y z
N MET A 1 -9.83 -16.35 1.37
CA MET A 1 -9.31 -15.86 0.08
C MET A 1 -9.32 -14.34 0.11
N THR A 2 -8.14 -13.72 0.07
CA THR A 2 -8.00 -12.26 0.14
C THR A 2 -8.61 -11.64 -1.10
N LYS A 3 -9.54 -10.70 -0.91
CA LYS A 3 -10.24 -10.04 -2.00
C LYS A 3 -9.66 -8.65 -2.19
N VAL A 4 -8.89 -8.48 -3.25
CA VAL A 4 -8.52 -7.15 -3.72
C VAL A 4 -9.77 -6.48 -4.28
N GLY A 5 -10.10 -5.33 -3.72
CA GLY A 5 -11.24 -4.51 -4.11
C GLY A 5 -10.92 -3.65 -5.33
N ARG A 6 -11.66 -2.53 -5.45
CA ARG A 6 -11.53 -1.63 -6.58
C ARG A 6 -10.36 -0.67 -6.37
N PHE A 7 -9.53 -0.52 -7.41
CA PHE A 7 -8.59 0.58 -7.52
C PHE A 7 -9.33 1.85 -7.94
N VAL A 8 -9.11 2.94 -7.21
CA VAL A 8 -9.69 4.24 -7.50
C VAL A 8 -8.55 5.24 -7.60
N THR A 9 -8.47 5.91 -8.74
CA THR A 9 -7.51 6.98 -8.99
C THR A 9 -8.28 8.29 -9.11
N ASP A 10 -7.98 9.23 -8.24
CA ASP A 10 -8.52 10.59 -8.23
C ASP A 10 -7.39 11.59 -8.47
N PRO A 11 -7.44 12.42 -9.53
CA PRO A 11 -6.38 13.38 -9.84
C PRO A 11 -6.09 14.43 -8.74
N ARG A 12 -7.04 14.64 -7.80
CA ARG A 12 -6.94 15.60 -6.69
C ARG A 12 -6.62 14.93 -5.35
N ALA A 13 -7.06 13.69 -5.14
CA ALA A 13 -6.90 12.97 -3.87
C ALA A 13 -5.86 11.84 -3.91
N GLY A 14 -5.27 11.55 -5.07
CA GLY A 14 -4.27 10.49 -5.25
C GLY A 14 -4.88 9.18 -5.75
N ALA A 15 -4.35 8.04 -5.32
CA ALA A 15 -4.87 6.74 -5.73
C ALA A 15 -4.96 5.79 -4.53
N TYR A 16 -6.03 5.03 -4.44
CA TYR A 16 -6.20 4.04 -3.37
C TYR A 16 -6.76 2.71 -3.87
N CYS A 17 -6.53 1.67 -3.07
CA CYS A 17 -7.08 0.33 -3.25
C CYS A 17 -7.53 -0.22 -1.91
N GLN A 18 -8.77 -0.71 -1.84
CA GLN A 18 -9.27 -1.42 -0.67
C GLN A 18 -9.00 -2.92 -0.83
N ILE A 19 -8.49 -3.58 0.20
CA ILE A 19 -8.26 -5.02 0.23
C ILE A 19 -9.01 -5.60 1.42
N THR A 20 -9.70 -6.72 1.23
CA THR A 20 -10.32 -7.51 2.31
C THR A 20 -9.45 -8.74 2.55
N LEU A 21 -8.80 -8.81 3.70
CA LEU A 21 -7.91 -9.90 4.12
C LEU A 21 -8.71 -11.19 4.37
N ASP A 22 -8.02 -12.33 4.43
CA ASP A 22 -8.65 -13.63 4.74
C ASP A 22 -9.39 -13.64 6.10
N SER A 23 -8.90 -12.86 7.06
CA SER A 23 -9.54 -12.65 8.37
C SER A 23 -10.87 -11.89 8.29
N GLY A 24 -11.23 -11.33 7.13
CA GLY A 24 -12.37 -10.43 6.94
C GLY A 24 -12.07 -8.96 7.28
N GLU A 25 -10.88 -8.67 7.81
CA GLU A 25 -10.43 -7.30 8.04
C GLU A 25 -10.25 -6.56 6.71
N LYS A 26 -10.57 -5.27 6.70
CA LYS A 26 -10.36 -4.42 5.53
C LYS A 26 -9.14 -3.54 5.76
N ILE A 27 -8.38 -3.32 4.70
CA ILE A 27 -7.34 -2.29 4.64
C ILE A 27 -7.55 -1.43 3.41
N VAL A 28 -7.04 -0.21 3.47
CA VAL A 28 -6.95 0.73 2.36
C VAL A 28 -5.48 1.05 2.16
N VAL A 29 -4.94 0.72 1.00
CA VAL A 29 -3.63 1.19 0.54
C VAL A 29 -3.88 2.49 -0.20
N ASN A 30 -3.28 3.59 0.24
CA ASN A 30 -3.46 4.92 -0.33
C ASN A 30 -2.11 5.51 -0.74
N HIS A 31 -2.08 6.24 -1.85
CA HIS A 31 -0.94 6.98 -2.36
C HIS A 31 -1.37 8.40 -2.71
N GLU A 32 -0.91 9.38 -1.94
CA GLU A 32 -1.41 10.77 -1.98
C GLU A 32 -1.25 11.45 -3.33
N ARG A 33 -0.17 11.18 -4.07
CA ARG A 33 0.10 11.84 -5.36
C ARG A 33 -0.37 11.03 -6.57
N GLY A 34 -0.66 9.74 -6.41
CA GLY A 34 -1.04 8.82 -7.48
C GLY A 34 0.03 8.64 -8.58
N GLY A 35 -0.19 7.67 -9.47
CA GLY A 35 0.66 7.45 -10.66
C GLY A 35 2.09 7.01 -10.31
N PHE A 36 3.09 7.54 -11.02
CA PHE A 36 4.52 7.21 -10.83
C PHE A 36 5.27 8.23 -9.96
N LYS A 37 4.54 9.08 -9.23
CA LYS A 37 5.12 10.18 -8.44
C LYS A 37 5.43 9.71 -7.01
N GLY A 38 6.32 10.44 -6.32
CA GLY A 38 6.64 10.20 -4.91
C GLY A 38 5.51 10.60 -3.95
N GLY A 39 5.84 11.14 -2.78
CA GLY A 39 4.88 11.48 -1.71
C GLY A 39 4.53 10.30 -0.78
N ALA A 40 3.54 10.48 0.09
CA ALA A 40 3.24 9.47 1.10
C ALA A 40 2.39 8.32 0.56
N LEU A 41 2.77 7.11 0.93
CA LEU A 41 1.98 5.89 0.79
C LEU A 41 1.59 5.39 2.18
N THR A 42 0.30 5.23 2.42
CA THR A 42 -0.24 4.77 3.70
C THR A 42 -1.03 3.48 3.53
N ILE A 43 -1.02 2.66 4.57
CA ILE A 43 -1.97 1.55 4.71
C ILE A 43 -2.78 1.84 5.97
N GLU A 44 -4.09 1.88 5.82
CA GLU A 44 -5.02 2.19 6.90
C GLU A 44 -6.05 1.06 7.06
N ALA A 45 -6.39 0.72 8.31
CA ALA A 45 -7.42 -0.24 8.63
C ALA A 45 -8.64 0.50 9.18
N PRO A 46 -9.78 0.56 8.47
CA PRO A 46 -10.99 1.17 9.00
C PRO A 46 -11.46 0.47 10.28
N LYS A 47 -11.73 1.27 11.30
CA LYS A 47 -12.41 0.90 12.55
C LYS A 47 -13.90 1.27 12.45
N PHE A 48 -14.74 0.54 13.20
CA PHE A 48 -16.14 0.88 13.47
C PHE A 48 -16.95 1.39 12.26
N MET A 49 -17.39 0.48 11.37
CA MET A 49 -18.19 0.82 10.18
C MET A 49 -17.61 1.95 9.28
N GLY A 50 -16.31 2.28 9.38
CA GLY A 50 -15.65 3.30 8.56
C GLY A 50 -15.64 4.71 9.15
N LEU A 51 -16.00 4.87 10.43
CA LEU A 51 -15.99 6.17 11.13
C LEU A 51 -14.59 6.63 11.57
N SER A 52 -13.63 5.70 11.66
CA SER A 52 -12.23 6.01 11.94
C SER A 52 -11.32 5.01 11.24
N SER A 53 -10.03 5.33 11.09
CA SER A 53 -9.04 4.42 10.54
C SER A 53 -7.79 4.38 11.42
N ASP A 54 -7.24 3.19 11.61
CA ASP A 54 -5.91 3.01 12.19
C ASP A 54 -4.87 3.06 11.11
N ARG A 55 -3.85 3.91 11.27
CA ARG A 55 -2.68 3.89 10.41
C ARG A 55 -1.84 2.65 10.73
N VAL A 56 -1.84 1.70 9.80
CA VAL A 56 -1.11 0.43 9.90
C VAL A 56 0.34 0.62 9.44
N PHE A 57 0.53 1.42 8.41
CA PHE A 57 1.85 1.68 7.82
C PHE A 57 1.86 3.05 7.13
N THR A 58 3.04 3.67 7.11
CA THR A 58 3.32 4.88 6.33
C THR A 58 4.71 4.80 5.74
N CYS A 59 4.85 5.22 4.49
CA CYS A 59 6.12 5.30 3.79
C CYS A 59 6.16 6.61 3.03
N ASP A 60 7.14 7.46 3.34
CA ASP A 60 7.43 8.63 2.52
C ASP A 60 8.28 8.18 1.33
N LEU A 61 7.69 8.15 0.15
CA LEU A 61 8.37 7.77 -1.08
C LEU A 61 9.38 8.83 -1.52
N ASP A 62 9.37 10.06 -0.98
CA ASP A 62 10.40 11.06 -1.28
C ASP A 62 11.67 10.84 -0.42
N SER A 63 11.61 9.99 0.62
CA SER A 63 12.74 9.66 1.48
C SER A 63 13.66 8.58 0.88
N PRO A 64 14.96 8.52 1.26
CA PRO A 64 15.87 7.47 0.80
C PRO A 64 15.37 6.05 1.14
N ALA A 65 14.79 5.88 2.33
CA ALA A 65 14.22 4.60 2.77
C ALA A 65 13.00 4.20 1.93
N GLY A 66 12.11 5.16 1.63
CA GLY A 66 10.94 4.90 0.80
C GLY A 66 11.27 4.62 -0.65
N GLN A 67 12.26 5.32 -1.23
CA GLN A 67 12.79 5.03 -2.55
C GLN A 67 13.41 3.62 -2.61
N ALA A 68 14.17 3.22 -1.59
CA ALA A 68 14.74 1.88 -1.51
C ALA A 68 13.65 0.79 -1.39
N ALA A 69 12.61 1.02 -0.58
CA ALA A 69 11.46 0.14 -0.45
C ALA A 69 10.71 -0.01 -1.79
N LEU A 70 10.41 1.11 -2.47
CA LEU A 70 9.75 1.11 -3.76
C LEU A 70 10.57 0.36 -4.81
N ALA A 71 11.87 0.64 -4.92
CA ALA A 71 12.76 -0.03 -5.86
C ALA A 71 12.86 -1.55 -5.64
N ARG A 72 12.72 -2.01 -4.38
CA ARG A 72 12.63 -3.44 -4.06
C ARG A 72 11.32 -4.05 -4.56
N LEU A 73 10.18 -3.37 -4.34
CA LEU A 73 8.86 -3.88 -4.74
C LEU A 73 8.65 -3.85 -6.25
N THR A 74 9.20 -2.86 -6.94
CA THR A 74 9.07 -2.74 -8.41
C THR A 74 10.20 -3.45 -9.15
N ARG A 75 11.04 -4.24 -8.46
CA ARG A 75 12.14 -4.96 -9.08
C ARG A 75 11.59 -5.97 -10.08
N GLY A 76 11.88 -5.77 -11.36
CA GLY A 76 11.41 -6.62 -12.45
C GLY A 76 10.04 -6.21 -13.02
N ALA A 77 9.41 -5.15 -12.51
CA ALA A 77 8.24 -4.56 -13.14
C ALA A 77 8.63 -3.86 -14.44
N GLN A 78 7.84 -4.04 -15.50
CA GLN A 78 8.04 -3.33 -16.75
C GLN A 78 7.73 -1.83 -16.56
N PRO A 79 8.65 -0.92 -16.95
CA PRO A 79 8.40 0.52 -16.88
C PRO A 79 7.12 0.92 -17.61
N GLY A 80 6.37 1.87 -17.06
CA GLY A 80 5.12 2.35 -17.66
C GLY A 80 3.90 1.43 -17.48
N THR A 81 4.06 0.26 -16.86
CA THR A 81 2.94 -0.61 -16.49
C THR A 81 2.38 -0.27 -15.12
N LEU A 82 1.14 -0.68 -14.84
CA LEU A 82 0.52 -0.52 -13.53
C LEU A 82 1.36 -1.14 -12.41
N GLY A 83 2.01 -2.28 -12.64
CA GLY A 83 2.87 -2.95 -11.66
C GLY A 83 4.13 -2.16 -11.27
N ALA A 84 4.50 -1.14 -12.04
CA ALA A 84 5.59 -0.22 -11.71
C ALA A 84 5.12 1.02 -10.92
N THR A 85 3.82 1.15 -10.63
CA THR A 85 3.30 2.24 -9.79
C THR A 85 3.48 1.90 -8.30
N PRO A 86 3.74 2.89 -7.42
CA PRO A 86 3.85 2.64 -5.99
C PRO A 86 2.60 1.98 -5.41
N LEU A 87 1.41 2.45 -5.76
CA LEU A 87 0.16 1.87 -5.26
C LEU A 87 0.06 0.37 -5.57
N MET A 88 0.26 -0.01 -6.83
CA MET A 88 0.17 -1.43 -7.21
C MET A 88 1.29 -2.25 -6.59
N ALA A 89 2.51 -1.74 -6.53
CA ALA A 89 3.64 -2.43 -5.94
C ALA A 89 3.36 -2.80 -4.46
N PHE A 90 2.79 -1.86 -3.71
CA PHE A 90 2.40 -2.11 -2.32
C PHE A 90 1.16 -3.00 -2.20
N VAL A 91 0.17 -2.87 -3.10
CA VAL A 91 -1.00 -3.78 -3.11
C VAL A 91 -0.56 -5.22 -3.38
N GLU A 92 0.28 -5.45 -4.39
CA GLU A 92 0.85 -6.77 -4.69
C GLU A 92 1.65 -7.32 -3.50
N HIS A 93 2.36 -6.45 -2.78
CA HIS A 93 3.08 -6.85 -1.57
C HIS A 93 2.18 -7.31 -0.42
N VAL A 94 0.96 -6.78 -0.28
CA VAL A 94 0.09 -7.07 0.88
C VAL A 94 -1.17 -7.87 0.53
N LYS A 95 -1.48 -8.09 -0.74
CA LYS A 95 -2.71 -8.80 -1.18
C LYS A 95 -2.77 -10.26 -0.78
N GLU A 96 -1.67 -10.88 -0.38
CA GLU A 96 -1.65 -12.28 0.08
C GLU A 96 -1.66 -12.39 1.61
N CYS A 97 -1.61 -11.26 2.32
CA CYS A 97 -1.69 -11.26 3.77
C CYS A 97 -3.06 -11.75 4.23
N ARG A 98 -3.06 -12.51 5.33
CA ARG A 98 -4.27 -13.09 5.91
C ARG A 98 -4.87 -12.26 7.03
N SER A 99 -4.07 -11.39 7.68
CA SER A 99 -4.46 -10.60 8.84
C SER A 99 -3.72 -9.26 8.91
N LEU A 100 -4.24 -8.31 9.70
CA LEU A 100 -3.55 -7.03 9.95
C LEU A 100 -2.16 -7.22 10.56
N ALA A 101 -1.97 -8.22 11.42
CA ALA A 101 -0.67 -8.52 12.01
C ALA A 101 0.36 -8.92 10.94
N GLU A 102 -0.06 -9.70 9.96
CA GLU A 102 0.79 -10.09 8.83
C GLU A 102 1.13 -8.91 7.94
N VAL A 103 0.16 -8.02 7.67
CA VAL A 103 0.40 -6.77 6.93
C VAL A 103 1.46 -5.92 7.63
N LYS A 104 1.32 -5.70 8.94
CA LYS A 104 2.31 -4.96 9.74
C LYS A 104 3.70 -5.58 9.66
N SER A 105 3.79 -6.91 9.81
CA SER A 105 5.04 -7.65 9.72
C SER A 105 5.71 -7.52 8.35
N ARG A 106 4.94 -7.72 7.27
CA ARG A 106 5.44 -7.61 5.88
C ARG A 106 5.90 -6.20 5.54
N CYS A 107 5.21 -5.18 6.04
CA CYS A 107 5.59 -3.78 5.83
C CYS A 107 6.81 -3.36 6.68
N ALA A 108 6.91 -3.86 7.91
CA ALA A 108 8.09 -3.63 8.76
C ALA A 108 9.36 -4.22 8.12
N ALA A 109 9.27 -5.42 7.53
CA ALA A 109 10.40 -6.04 6.81
C ALA A 109 10.84 -5.28 5.55
N LEU A 110 9.99 -4.39 5.03
CA LEU A 110 10.30 -3.60 3.84
C LEU A 110 11.23 -2.44 4.13
N MET A 111 11.03 -1.82 5.29
CA MET A 111 11.78 -0.65 5.70
C MET A 111 13.14 -1.12 6.20
N PRO A 112 14.26 -0.54 5.72
CA PRO A 112 15.55 -0.78 6.35
C PRO A 112 15.43 -0.40 7.84
N SER A 113 15.89 -1.28 8.72
CA SER A 113 16.06 -0.94 10.14
C SER A 113 16.98 0.29 10.24
N PRO A 114 16.74 1.19 11.21
CA PRO A 114 17.61 2.35 11.44
C PRO A 114 19.08 1.96 11.60
#